data_AF-A0A2N5YZS6-F1
#
_entry.id   AF-A0A2N5YZS6-F1
#
_cell.length_a   1.000
_cell.length_b   1.000
_cell.length_c   1.000
_cell.angle_alpha   90.00
_cell.angle_beta   90.00
_cell.angle_gamma   90.00
#
_symmetry.space_group_name_H-M   'P 1'
#
loop_
_entity.id
_entity.type
_entity.pdbx_description
1 polymer ?
#
loop_
_entity_poly.entity_id
_entity_poly.type
_entity_poly.pdbx_seq_one_letter_code
_entity_poly.pdbx_strand_id
1 'polypeptide(L)' 'MYLKEEECKIEQVRIFGDFFSKRPMSEIEEKLIGCNLRKKSVISALSSLDFNNYMSGIELEEFAATFEKND' A
#
# COMPACT_ATOMS: atom_id res chain seq x y z
N MET A 1 17.29 -22.02 -16.22
CA MET A 1 16.21 -21.02 -16.07
C MET A 1 16.77 -19.90 -15.22
N TYR A 2 16.94 -18.71 -15.80
CA TYR A 2 17.47 -17.55 -15.08
C TYR A 2 16.33 -16.55 -14.93
N LEU A 3 15.85 -16.38 -13.70
CA LEU A 3 14.91 -15.35 -13.31
C LEU A 3 15.71 -14.25 -12.64
N LYS A 4 15.66 -13.05 -13.21
CA LYS A 4 16.07 -11.83 -12.52
C LYS A 4 14.84 -10.94 -12.43
N GLU A 5 14.19 -10.99 -11.29
CA GLU A 5 13.15 -10.04 -10.92
C GLU A 5 13.83 -9.04 -9.97
N GLU A 6 14.09 -7.82 -10.44
CA GLU A 6 14.53 -6.75 -9.55
C GLU A 6 13.31 -6.28 -8.76
N GLU A 7 13.18 -6.78 -7.55
CA GLU A 7 12.07 -6.43 -6.66
C GLU A 7 12.33 -5.08 -6.00
N CYS A 8 11.67 -4.03 -6.51
CA CYS A 8 11.62 -2.73 -5.84
C CYS A 8 10.71 -2.85 -4.60
N LYS A 9 11.33 -3.03 -3.44
CA LYS A 9 10.64 -3.07 -2.14
C LYS A 9 10.53 -1.68 -1.53
N ILE A 10 9.42 -1.45 -0.84
CA ILE A 10 9.20 -0.22 -0.08
C ILE A 10 10.11 -0.28 1.17
N GLU A 11 11.17 0.52 1.19
CA GLU A 11 12.04 0.66 2.37
C GLU A 11 11.46 1.61 3.41
N GLN A 12 10.77 2.66 2.95
CA GLN A 12 10.09 3.63 3.80
C GLN A 12 8.88 4.20 3.05
N VAL A 13 7.78 4.40 3.78
CA VAL A 13 6.59 5.08 3.27
C VAL A 13 6.09 6.05 4.32
N ARG A 14 5.53 7.17 3.86
CA ARG A 14 4.79 8.09 4.72
C ARG A 14 3.59 8.61 3.97
N ILE A 15 2.42 8.47 4.58
CA ILE A 15 1.14 8.84 4.00
C ILE A 15 0.75 10.21 4.56
N PHE A 16 0.69 11.21 3.67
CA PHE A 16 0.25 12.55 4.02
C PHE A 16 -1.10 12.84 3.36
N GLY A 17 -1.98 13.49 4.10
CA GLY A 17 -3.28 13.92 3.60
C GLY A 17 -4.26 14.14 4.74
N ASP A 18 -5.37 14.81 4.43
CA ASP A 18 -6.49 14.99 5.35
C ASP A 18 -7.44 13.80 5.18
N PHE A 19 -7.07 12.67 5.77
CA PHE A 19 -7.86 11.45 5.73
C PHE A 19 -8.66 11.32 7.02
N PHE A 20 -9.97 11.09 6.89
CA PHE A 20 -10.81 10.69 8.01
C PHE A 20 -10.48 9.24 8.38
N SER A 21 -9.57 9.10 9.34
CA SER A 21 -9.09 7.82 9.86
C SER A 21 -9.61 7.57 11.27
N LYS A 22 -10.07 6.35 11.52
CA LYS A 22 -10.45 5.84 12.86
C LYS A 22 -9.28 5.13 13.55
N ARG A 23 -8.24 4.79 12.79
CA ARG A 23 -7.04 4.08 13.20
C ARG A 23 -5.79 4.83 12.74
N PRO A 24 -4.65 4.65 13.43
CA PRO A 24 -3.41 5.30 13.05
C PRO A 24 -2.92 4.80 11.68
N MET A 25 -2.50 5.74 10.82
CA MET A 25 -1.94 5.42 9.50
C MET A 25 -0.63 4.65 9.57
N SER A 26 0.08 4.72 10.70
CA SER A 26 1.33 3.98 10.90
C SER A 26 1.16 2.47 10.73
N GLU A 27 -0.02 1.91 11.04
CA GLU A 27 -0.29 0.47 10.80
C GLU A 27 -0.27 0.12 9.30
N ILE A 28 -0.79 1.01 8.44
CA ILE A 28 -0.69 0.83 6.98
C ILE A 28 0.76 1.01 6.54
N GLU A 29 1.44 2.05 7.02
CA GLU A 29 2.82 2.33 6.66
C GLU A 29 3.73 1.14 6.98
N GLU A 30 3.62 0.58 8.19
CA GLU A 30 4.34 -0.61 8.64
C GLU A 30 4.05 -1.84 7.78
N LYS A 31 2.78 -2.07 7.39
CA LYS A 31 2.40 -3.18 6.50
C LYS A 31 2.95 -3.06 5.09
N LEU A 32 3.20 -1.83 4.63
CA LEU A 32 3.75 -1.57 3.32
C LEU A 32 5.28 -1.71 3.30
N ILE A 33 5.98 -1.57 4.43
CA ILE A 33 7.44 -1.79 4.48
C ILE A 33 7.76 -3.24 4.08
N GLY A 34 8.70 -3.39 3.14
CA GLY A 34 9.10 -4.68 2.58
C GLY A 34 8.14 -5.25 1.53
N CYS A 35 6.98 -4.60 1.31
CA CYS A 35 6.08 -4.93 0.21
C CYS A 35 6.68 -4.48 -1.13
N ASN A 36 6.44 -5.24 -2.19
CA ASN A 36 6.82 -4.83 -3.53
C ASN A 36 5.97 -3.62 -3.95
N LEU A 37 6.61 -2.66 -4.63
CA LEU A 37 5.98 -1.48 -5.19
C LEU A 37 5.13 -1.84 -6.44
N ARG A 38 4.16 -2.73 -6.26
CA ARG A 38 3.20 -3.17 -7.27
C ARG A 38 1.81 -3.26 -6.63
N LYS A 39 0.79 -2.82 -7.38
CA LYS A 39 -0.61 -2.87 -6.94
C LYS A 39 -1.02 -4.20 -6.32
N LYS A 40 -0.72 -5.34 -6.98
CA LYS A 40 -1.11 -6.67 -6.48
C LYS A 40 -0.53 -6.97 -5.10
N SER A 41 0.74 -6.61 -4.89
CA SER A 41 1.43 -6.81 -3.62
C SER A 41 0.85 -5.91 -2.53
N VAL A 42 0.57 -4.64 -2.85
CA VAL A 42 -0.07 -3.69 -1.94
C VAL A 42 -1.47 -4.16 -1.52
N ILE A 43 -2.31 -4.59 -2.48
CA ILE A 43 -3.64 -5.14 -2.19
C ILE A 43 -3.51 -6.36 -1.28
N SER A 44 -2.59 -7.28 -1.59
CA SER A 44 -2.38 -8.47 -0.76
C SER A 44 -1.95 -8.12 0.67
N ALA A 45 -1.00 -7.19 0.84
CA ALA A 45 -0.52 -6.77 2.15
C ALA A 45 -1.62 -6.11 3.01
N LEU A 46 -2.47 -5.30 2.38
CA LEU A 46 -3.52 -4.54 3.06
C LEU A 46 -4.88 -5.27 3.12
N SER A 47 -5.08 -6.35 2.37
CA SER A 47 -6.34 -7.11 2.32
C SER A 47 -6.83 -7.65 3.67
N SER A 48 -5.92 -7.81 4.62
CA SER A 48 -6.20 -8.26 5.99
C SER A 48 -6.68 -7.13 6.92
N LEU A 49 -6.64 -5.88 6.46
CA LEU A 49 -7.09 -4.70 7.18
C LEU A 49 -8.46 -4.27 6.66
N ASP A 50 -9.32 -3.80 7.57
CA ASP A 50 -10.51 -3.06 7.17
C ASP A 50 -10.09 -1.64 6.76
N PHE A 51 -9.81 -1.48 5.46
CA PHE A 51 -9.21 -0.28 4.87
C PHE A 51 -10.05 0.99 5.15
N ASN A 52 -11.37 0.86 5.27
CA ASN A 52 -12.28 1.96 5.60
C ASN A 52 -12.01 2.58 6.97
N ASN A 53 -11.40 1.85 7.91
CA ASN A 53 -11.00 2.42 9.21
C ASN A 53 -9.77 3.32 9.12
N TYR A 54 -9.04 3.28 8.00
CA TYR A 54 -7.88 4.12 7.76
C TYR A 54 -8.26 5.24 6.78
N MET A 55 -8.69 4.90 5.58
CA MET A 55 -9.10 5.87 4.57
C MET A 55 -10.59 5.72 4.30
N SER A 56 -11.43 6.34 5.15
CA SER A 56 -12.88 6.32 4.94
C SER A 56 -13.25 6.97 3.61
N GLY A 57 -13.96 6.23 2.75
CA GLY A 57 -14.42 6.72 1.44
C GLY A 57 -13.43 6.53 0.30
N ILE A 58 -12.31 5.84 0.53
CA ILE A 58 -11.37 5.42 -0.52
C ILE A 58 -11.33 3.90 -0.55
N GLU A 59 -11.49 3.30 -1.72
CA GLU A 59 -11.37 1.86 -1.88
C GLU A 59 -9.91 1.41 -1.94
N LEU A 60 -9.63 0.20 -1.44
CA LEU A 60 -8.27 -0.35 -1.43
C LEU A 60 -7.72 -0.47 -2.86
N GLU A 61 -8.54 -0.86 -3.84
CA GLU A 61 -8.11 -0.91 -5.24
C GLU A 61 -7.72 0.46 -5.80
N GLU A 62 -8.43 1.52 -5.41
CA GLU A 62 -8.15 2.89 -5.85
C GLU A 62 -6.83 3.39 -5.26
N PHE A 63 -6.62 3.16 -3.96
CA PHE A 63 -5.33 3.45 -3.33
C PHE A 63 -4.19 2.66 -3.98
N ALA A 64 -4.37 1.36 -4.20
CA ALA A 64 -3.34 0.51 -4.77
C ALA A 64 -3.04 0.84 -6.25
N ALA A 65 -3.98 1.46 -6.97
CA ALA A 65 -3.76 1.94 -8.34
C ALA A 65 -2.72 3.07 -8.42
N THR A 66 -2.48 3.80 -7.32
CA THR A 66 -1.41 4.82 -7.27
C THR A 66 0.00 4.20 -7.42
N PHE A 67 0.15 2.92 -7.07
CA PHE A 67 1.39 2.15 -7.22
C PHE A 67 1.53 1.51 -8.61
N GLU A 68 0.57 1.74 -9.52
CA GLU A 68 0.54 1.14 -10.85
C GLU A 68 1.10 2.07 -11.95
N LYS A 69 1.49 3.31 -11.64
CA LYS A 69 2.02 4.27 -12.63
C LYS A 69 3.46 4.69 -12.35
N ASN A 70 4.35 4.28 -13.25
CA ASN A 70 5.39 5.09 -13.90
C ASN A 70 6.17 4.19 -14.88
N ASP A 71 5.66 4.09 -16.12
CA ASP A 71 6.44 3.98 -17.35
C ASP A 71 6.07 5.19 -18.22
#